data_AF-A0A182KXY8-F1
#
_entry.id   AF-A0A182KXY8-F1
#
_cell.length_a   1.000
_cell.length_b   1.000
_cell.length_c   1.000
_cell.angle_alpha   90.00
_cell.angle_beta   90.00
_cell.angle_gamma   90.00
#
_symmetry.space_group_name_H-M   'P 1'
#
loop_
_entity.id
_entity.type
_entity.pdbx_description
1 polymer ?
#
loop_
_entity_poly.entity_id
_entity_poly.type
_entity_poly.pdbx_seq_one_letter_code
_entity_poly.pdbx_strand_id
1 'polypeptide(L)'
;MPYARKKMHSGDTHLRRRWRLRNRRKDLDEIDADLKNDPEKLLKQEVDLDKPGFGQFYCIHCATYYINDQALQAHFRTKVHKRRLKALEVEPYSIEDSLRAAGQGSFVQPQKRKMETQLSLAEVDEGKRMKVDTVMEEEKPAKQELSKVKKVTDYKKVLEEL
;
A
#
# COMPACT_ATOMS: atom_id res chain seq x y z
N MET A 1 -20.58 -18.03 -46.10
CA MET A 1 -20.76 -18.26 -44.65
C MET A 1 -19.47 -17.86 -43.93
N PRO A 2 -19.50 -17.02 -42.88
CA PRO A 2 -18.30 -16.69 -42.14
C PRO A 2 -17.88 -17.89 -41.28
N TYR A 3 -16.72 -18.47 -41.58
CA TYR A 3 -16.20 -19.64 -40.88
C TYR A 3 -15.75 -19.28 -39.46
N ALA A 4 -16.16 -20.08 -38.47
CA ALA A 4 -15.74 -19.91 -37.08
C ALA A 4 -14.22 -20.12 -36.94
N ARG A 5 -13.51 -19.17 -36.30
CA ARG A 5 -12.06 -19.30 -36.05
C ARG A 5 -11.79 -20.49 -35.12
N LYS A 6 -10.88 -21.37 -35.55
CA LYS A 6 -10.47 -22.63 -34.88
C LYS A 6 -9.92 -22.50 -33.44
N LYS A 7 -9.71 -21.28 -32.92
CA LYS A 7 -9.18 -21.00 -31.57
C LYS A 7 -10.03 -19.90 -30.90
N MET A 8 -11.27 -20.23 -30.55
CA MET A 8 -12.18 -19.33 -29.83
C MET A 8 -12.02 -19.39 -28.30
N HIS A 9 -11.48 -20.48 -27.75
CA HIS A 9 -11.35 -20.63 -26.30
C HIS A 9 -10.07 -19.95 -25.79
N SER A 10 -10.24 -18.78 -25.18
CA SER A 10 -9.22 -18.18 -24.33
C SER A 10 -9.30 -18.84 -22.94
N GLY A 11 -8.51 -19.89 -22.70
CA GLY A 11 -8.44 -20.52 -21.39
C GLY A 11 -7.65 -19.72 -20.34
N ASP A 12 -7.69 -20.16 -19.09
CA ASP A 12 -7.03 -19.51 -17.94
C ASP A 12 -5.52 -19.71 -17.86
N THR A 13 -4.91 -20.17 -18.96
CA THR A 13 -3.46 -20.40 -19.05
C THR A 13 -2.64 -19.15 -18.73
N HIS A 14 -3.18 -17.96 -19.05
CA HIS A 14 -2.55 -16.68 -18.78
C HIS A 14 -2.54 -16.34 -17.27
N LEU A 15 -3.67 -16.55 -16.58
CA LEU A 15 -3.78 -16.45 -15.12
C LEU A 15 -2.80 -17.43 -14.47
N ARG A 16 -2.88 -18.72 -14.84
CA ARG A 16 -2.01 -19.76 -14.29
C ARG A 16 -0.52 -19.48 -14.51
N ARG A 17 -0.12 -18.83 -15.60
CA ARG A 17 1.27 -18.38 -15.83
C ARG A 17 1.68 -17.21 -14.93
N ARG A 18 0.76 -16.27 -14.66
CA ARG A 18 1.01 -15.12 -13.77
C ARG A 18 1.21 -15.55 -12.32
N TRP A 19 0.39 -16.47 -11.83
CA TRP A 19 0.39 -16.92 -10.43
C TRP A 19 1.43 -18.01 -10.11
N ARG A 20 2.37 -18.32 -11.02
CA ARG A 20 3.42 -19.31 -10.74
C ARG A 20 4.45 -18.76 -9.76
N LEU A 21 4.93 -19.63 -8.87
CA LEU A 21 5.96 -19.30 -7.87
C LEU A 21 7.23 -18.69 -8.48
N ARG A 22 7.71 -19.20 -9.62
CA ARG A 22 8.91 -18.65 -10.30
C ARG A 22 8.80 -17.19 -10.76
N ASN A 23 7.57 -16.68 -10.89
CA ASN A 23 7.28 -15.31 -11.34
C ASN A 23 6.73 -14.44 -10.20
N ARG A 24 6.77 -14.95 -8.95
CA ARG A 24 6.26 -14.23 -7.78
C ARG A 24 7.14 -13.02 -7.52
N ARG A 25 6.50 -11.92 -7.17
CA ARG A 25 7.15 -10.66 -6.78
C ARG A 25 7.16 -10.56 -5.26
N LYS A 26 7.93 -9.62 -4.72
CA LYS A 26 7.91 -9.30 -3.30
C LYS A 26 6.51 -8.93 -2.82
N ASP A 27 6.14 -9.48 -1.67
CA ASP A 27 4.87 -9.25 -1.01
C ASP A 27 4.89 -7.92 -0.23
N LEU A 28 3.73 -7.49 0.31
CA LEU A 28 3.60 -6.16 0.92
C LEU A 28 4.30 -6.04 2.27
N ASP A 29 4.30 -7.12 3.05
CA ASP A 29 5.00 -7.28 4.33
C ASP A 29 6.52 -7.26 4.16
N GLU A 30 7.04 -7.95 3.15
CA GLU A 30 8.47 -7.90 2.80
C GLU A 30 8.91 -6.47 2.44
N ILE A 31 8.08 -5.74 1.69
CA ILE A 31 8.37 -4.36 1.30
C ILE A 31 8.27 -3.40 2.50
N ASP A 32 7.32 -3.60 3.42
CA ASP A 32 7.25 -2.81 4.65
C ASP A 32 8.47 -3.06 5.55
N ALA A 33 8.97 -4.30 5.61
CA ALA A 33 10.21 -4.63 6.30
C ALA A 33 11.43 -3.96 5.65
N ASP A 34 11.54 -3.98 4.32
CA ASP A 34 12.59 -3.29 3.56
C ASP A 34 12.58 -1.77 3.86
N LEU A 35 11.40 -1.15 3.92
CA LEU A 35 11.23 0.27 4.23
C LEU A 35 11.64 0.64 5.66
N LYS A 36 11.41 -0.25 6.63
CA LYS A 36 11.77 -0.04 8.04
C LYS A 36 13.26 -0.24 8.31
N ASN A 37 13.86 -1.27 7.72
CA ASN A 37 15.20 -1.70 8.08
C ASN A 37 16.28 -0.95 7.31
N ASP A 38 16.18 -0.90 5.98
CA ASP A 38 17.33 -0.57 5.12
C ASP A 38 16.96 0.17 3.80
N PRO A 39 16.22 1.30 3.85
CA PRO A 39 15.86 2.02 2.63
C PRO A 39 17.09 2.61 1.91
N GLU A 40 18.10 3.06 2.67
CA GLU A 40 19.31 3.68 2.12
C GLU A 40 20.18 2.68 1.34
N LYS A 41 20.31 1.44 1.83
CA LYS A 41 21.07 0.38 1.15
C LYS A 41 20.44 -0.03 -0.17
N LEU A 42 19.11 -0.04 -0.24
CA LEU A 42 18.36 -0.38 -1.45
C LEU A 42 18.43 0.73 -2.50
N LEU A 43 18.59 1.98 -2.09
CA LEU A 43 18.79 3.11 -3.01
C LEU A 43 20.22 3.17 -3.53
N LYS A 44 21.21 2.88 -2.68
CA LYS A 44 22.64 2.89 -3.01
C LYS A 44 23.16 1.47 -3.21
N GLN A 45 22.53 0.72 -4.11
CA GLN A 45 22.95 -0.63 -4.44
C GLN A 45 24.24 -0.63 -5.26
N GLU A 46 25.08 -1.64 -5.07
CA GLU A 46 26.26 -1.86 -5.90
C GLU A 46 25.88 -2.10 -7.36
N VAL A 47 26.78 -1.73 -8.27
CA VAL A 47 26.57 -1.83 -9.72
C VAL A 47 26.49 -3.30 -10.13
N ASP A 48 25.32 -3.72 -10.59
CA ASP A 48 25.03 -5.11 -10.97
C ASP A 48 24.67 -5.20 -12.46
N LEU A 49 25.51 -5.88 -13.25
CA LEU A 49 25.38 -5.97 -14.70
C LEU A 49 24.18 -6.79 -15.17
N ASP A 50 23.64 -7.68 -14.32
CA ASP A 50 22.52 -8.55 -14.68
C ASP A 50 21.17 -7.86 -14.52
N LYS A 51 21.14 -6.71 -13.82
CA LYS A 51 19.93 -5.93 -13.57
C LYS A 51 19.79 -4.77 -14.55
N PRO A 52 18.56 -4.38 -14.91
CA PRO A 52 18.35 -3.21 -15.75
C PRO A 52 18.81 -1.95 -15.01
N GLY A 53 19.42 -1.01 -15.76
CA GLY A 53 19.99 0.22 -15.20
C GLY A 53 21.11 -0.03 -14.20
N PHE A 54 21.80 -1.17 -14.33
CA PHE A 54 22.88 -1.62 -13.46
C PHE A 54 22.51 -1.68 -11.96
N GLY A 55 21.23 -1.87 -11.65
CA GLY A 55 20.71 -1.88 -10.28
C GLY A 55 20.55 -0.50 -9.63
N GLN A 56 20.93 0.60 -10.30
CA GLN A 56 20.95 1.93 -9.71
C GLN A 56 19.55 2.59 -9.65
N PHE A 57 18.72 2.41 -10.68
CA PHE A 57 17.39 3.02 -10.74
C PHE A 57 16.31 2.09 -10.17
N TYR A 58 16.23 2.02 -8.85
CA TYR A 58 15.31 1.14 -8.13
C TYR A 58 14.12 1.88 -7.50
N CYS A 59 12.94 1.27 -7.56
CA CYS A 59 11.77 1.71 -6.78
C CYS A 59 11.50 0.76 -5.61
N ILE A 60 11.59 1.27 -4.38
CA ILE A 60 11.43 0.47 -3.16
C ILE A 60 10.00 -0.03 -3.03
N HIS A 61 9.01 0.85 -3.20
CA HIS A 61 7.59 0.53 -3.01
C HIS A 61 7.09 -0.56 -3.97
N CYS A 62 7.60 -0.58 -5.21
CA CYS A 62 7.18 -1.53 -6.24
C CYS A 62 8.11 -2.73 -6.40
N ALA A 63 9.29 -2.71 -5.78
CA ALA A 63 10.35 -3.71 -5.94
C ALA A 63 10.70 -3.99 -7.41
N THR A 64 10.93 -2.93 -8.18
CA THR A 64 11.22 -3.00 -9.62
C THR A 64 12.39 -2.11 -10.00
N TYR A 65 13.25 -2.62 -10.87
CA TYR A 65 14.39 -1.90 -11.45
C TYR A 65 14.01 -1.27 -12.79
N TYR A 66 14.61 -0.11 -13.08
CA TYR A 66 14.41 0.67 -14.30
C TYR A 66 15.73 0.91 -15.02
N ILE A 67 15.66 1.31 -16.28
CA ILE A 67 16.85 1.49 -17.12
C ILE A 67 17.54 2.83 -16.84
N ASN A 68 16.77 3.91 -16.72
CA ASN A 68 17.24 5.30 -16.54
C ASN A 68 16.34 6.05 -15.53
N ASP A 69 16.81 7.18 -15.00
CA ASP A 69 16.04 8.04 -14.08
C ASP A 69 14.72 8.54 -14.68
N GLN A 70 14.70 8.93 -15.95
CA GLN A 70 13.46 9.36 -16.62
C GLN A 70 12.35 8.30 -16.57
N ALA A 71 12.71 7.00 -16.67
CA ALA A 71 11.76 5.91 -16.59
C ALA A 71 11.25 5.71 -15.14
N LEU A 72 12.12 5.92 -14.15
CA LEU A 72 11.77 5.89 -12.72
C LEU A 72 10.82 7.05 -12.37
N GLN A 73 11.11 8.26 -12.84
CA GLN A 73 10.24 9.43 -12.64
C GLN A 73 8.88 9.26 -13.34
N ALA A 74 8.87 8.70 -14.55
CA ALA A 74 7.64 8.36 -15.23
C ALA A 74 6.82 7.33 -14.44
N HIS A 75 7.48 6.33 -13.83
CA HIS A 75 6.83 5.33 -12.98
C HIS A 75 6.09 5.94 -11.80
N PHE A 76 6.66 6.91 -11.07
CA PHE A 76 5.98 7.55 -9.92
C PHE A 76 4.65 8.21 -10.29
N ARG A 77 4.54 8.73 -11.51
CA ARG A 77 3.31 9.36 -12.00
C ARG A 77 2.20 8.35 -12.31
N THR A 78 2.56 7.08 -12.56
CA THR A 78 1.61 6.04 -12.97
C THR A 78 0.64 5.63 -11.87
N LYS A 79 -0.52 5.11 -12.28
CA LYS A 79 -1.54 4.59 -11.36
C LYS A 79 -1.08 3.35 -10.60
N VAL A 80 -0.17 2.56 -11.16
CA VAL A 80 0.34 1.34 -10.51
C VAL A 80 1.10 1.72 -9.24
N HIS A 81 1.99 2.70 -9.34
CA HIS A 81 2.74 3.21 -8.20
C HIS A 81 1.82 3.80 -7.12
N LYS A 82 0.90 4.68 -7.53
CA LYS A 82 -0.07 5.30 -6.60
C LYS A 82 -0.97 4.28 -5.89
N ARG A 83 -1.32 3.18 -6.55
CA ARG A 83 -2.05 2.07 -5.92
C ARG A 83 -1.19 1.32 -4.89
N ARG A 84 0.10 1.18 -5.16
CA ARG A 84 1.04 0.52 -4.25
C ARG A 84 1.28 1.35 -2.99
N LEU A 85 1.45 2.66 -3.12
CA LEU A 85 1.53 3.58 -1.97
C LEU A 85 0.28 3.47 -1.08
N LYS A 86 -0.91 3.51 -1.66
CA LYS A 86 -2.17 3.31 -0.93
C LYS A 86 -2.29 1.96 -0.24
N ALA A 87 -1.68 0.91 -0.79
CA ALA A 87 -1.66 -0.40 -0.15
C ALA A 87 -0.71 -0.44 1.05
N LEU A 88 0.41 0.30 0.98
CA LEU A 88 1.41 0.43 2.05
C LEU A 88 1.01 1.45 3.13
N GLU A 89 0.01 2.29 2.89
CA GLU A 89 -0.56 3.17 3.92
C GLU A 89 -1.14 2.37 5.10
N VAL A 90 -1.63 1.15 4.86
CA VAL A 90 -2.16 0.28 5.90
C VAL A 90 -1.07 -0.71 6.32
N GLU A 91 -0.96 -0.95 7.63
CA GLU A 91 -0.08 -1.98 8.15
C GLU A 91 -0.37 -3.35 7.48
N PRO A 92 0.66 -4.05 6.97
CA PRO A 92 0.45 -5.31 6.27
C PRO A 92 -0.06 -6.40 7.22
N TYR A 93 -0.91 -7.27 6.69
CA TYR A 93 -1.49 -8.39 7.42
C TYR A 93 -0.42 -9.37 7.87
N SER A 94 -0.47 -9.75 9.15
CA SER A 94 0.48 -10.69 9.76
C SER A 94 -0.16 -12.03 10.13
N ILE A 95 0.68 -13.02 10.43
CA ILE A 95 0.21 -14.31 10.96
C ILE A 95 -0.51 -14.11 12.30
N GLU A 96 -0.04 -13.18 13.14
CA GLU A 96 -0.67 -12.86 14.43
C GLU A 96 -2.12 -12.40 14.26
N ASP A 97 -2.41 -11.61 13.22
CA ASP A 97 -3.78 -11.17 12.92
C ASP A 97 -4.68 -12.35 12.54
N SER A 98 -4.11 -13.37 11.87
CA SER A 98 -4.83 -14.63 11.58
C SER A 98 -5.19 -15.38 12.86
N LEU A 99 -4.24 -15.47 13.79
CA LEU A 99 -4.43 -16.15 15.06
C LEU A 99 -5.43 -15.42 15.96
N ARG A 100 -5.36 -14.08 16.02
CA ARG A 100 -6.35 -13.23 16.71
C ARG A 100 -7.75 -13.44 16.15
N ALA A 101 -7.90 -13.48 14.83
CA ALA A 101 -9.19 -13.77 14.19
C ALA A 101 -9.72 -15.17 14.51
N ALA A 102 -8.83 -16.15 14.72
CA ALA A 102 -9.18 -17.50 15.18
C ALA A 102 -9.49 -17.58 16.70
N GLY A 103 -9.48 -16.45 17.42
CA GLY A 103 -9.76 -16.39 18.86
C GLY A 103 -8.51 -16.50 19.75
N GLN A 104 -7.31 -16.52 19.18
CA GLN A 104 -6.05 -16.50 19.91
C GLN A 104 -5.53 -15.06 20.03
N GLY A 105 -6.03 -14.32 21.03
CA GLY A 105 -5.57 -12.96 21.36
C GLY A 105 -6.67 -11.90 21.31
N SER A 106 -6.28 -10.64 21.51
CA SER A 106 -7.19 -9.48 21.45
C SER A 106 -7.25 -8.87 20.05
N PHE A 107 -8.40 -8.30 19.70
CA PHE A 107 -8.58 -7.57 18.44
C PHE A 107 -7.83 -6.24 18.50
N VAL A 108 -7.05 -5.95 17.46
CA VAL A 108 -6.32 -4.69 17.28
C VAL A 108 -6.69 -4.14 15.90
N GLN A 109 -7.01 -2.85 15.83
CA GLN A 109 -7.28 -2.20 14.55
C GLN A 109 -5.97 -1.89 13.82
N PRO A 110 -5.91 -2.08 12.48
CA PRO A 110 -4.70 -1.81 11.71
C PRO A 110 -4.39 -0.31 11.69
N GLN A 111 -3.12 0.04 11.88
CA GLN A 111 -2.67 1.42 11.86
C GLN A 111 -2.57 1.93 10.42
N LYS A 112 -2.94 3.20 10.21
CA LYS A 112 -2.77 3.90 8.93
C LYS A 112 -1.60 4.87 9.02
N ARG A 113 -0.82 4.95 7.95
CA ARG A 113 0.36 5.79 7.78
C ARG A 113 0.16 6.64 6.53
N LYS A 114 0.70 7.87 6.52
CA LYS A 114 0.83 8.63 5.28
C LYS A 114 2.14 8.24 4.61
N MET A 115 2.04 7.69 3.41
CA MET A 115 3.21 7.29 2.62
C MET A 115 3.42 8.27 1.47
N GLU A 116 4.55 8.96 1.50
CA GLU A 116 5.01 9.79 0.38
C GLU A 116 5.88 8.97 -0.59
N THR A 117 6.01 9.46 -1.82
CA THR A 117 6.89 8.86 -2.82
C THR A 117 8.37 9.01 -2.43
N GLN A 118 9.19 8.04 -2.84
CA GLN A 118 10.64 8.12 -2.68
C GLN A 118 11.24 9.42 -3.26
N LEU A 119 12.16 9.99 -2.49
CA LEU A 119 12.92 11.19 -2.86
C LEU A 119 13.98 10.85 -3.92
N SER A 120 14.41 11.86 -4.68
CA SER A 120 15.48 11.69 -5.67
C SER A 120 16.83 11.42 -5.00
N LEU A 121 17.76 10.74 -5.70
CA LEU A 121 19.08 10.41 -5.15
C LEU A 121 19.83 11.64 -4.62
N ALA A 122 19.74 12.78 -5.32
CA ALA A 122 20.34 14.04 -4.88
C ALA A 122 19.76 14.53 -3.55
N GLU A 123 18.45 14.42 -3.37
CA GLU A 123 17.78 14.78 -2.12
C GLU A 123 18.13 13.84 -0.95
N VAL A 124 18.42 12.58 -1.26
CA VAL A 124 18.91 11.60 -0.28
C VAL A 124 20.36 11.91 0.12
N ASP A 125 21.20 12.35 -0.81
CA ASP A 125 22.57 12.79 -0.52
C ASP A 125 22.60 14.10 0.30
N GLU A 126 21.60 14.97 0.14
CA GLU A 126 21.33 16.13 1.01
C GLU A 126 20.84 15.74 2.41
N GLY A 127 20.60 14.45 2.67
CA GLY A 127 20.19 13.91 3.97
C GLY A 127 18.68 13.91 4.23
N LYS A 128 17.85 14.15 3.20
CA LYS A 128 16.39 14.00 3.35
C LYS A 128 16.04 12.51 3.40
N ARG A 129 15.49 12.07 4.53
CA ARG A 129 14.99 10.70 4.72
C ARG A 129 13.49 10.64 4.41
N MET A 130 13.02 9.49 3.92
CA MET A 130 11.59 9.24 3.80
C MET A 130 10.94 9.30 5.18
N LYS A 131 10.00 10.24 5.36
CA LYS A 131 9.21 10.36 6.58
C LYS A 131 8.03 9.41 6.49
N VAL A 132 7.99 8.42 7.38
CA VAL A 132 6.81 7.59 7.59
C VAL A 132 6.06 8.20 8.77
N ASP A 133 5.24 9.20 8.49
CA ASP A 133 4.44 9.84 9.53
C ASP A 133 3.27 8.92 9.86
N THR A 134 3.29 8.35 11.06
CA THR A 134 2.12 7.66 11.63
C THR A 134 1.04 8.71 11.85
N VAL A 135 0.01 8.70 11.01
CA VAL A 135 -1.20 9.44 11.31
C VAL A 135 -1.92 8.62 12.37
N MET A 136 -1.77 9.01 13.63
CA MET A 136 -2.78 8.67 14.61
C MET A 136 -4.07 9.30 14.08
N GLU A 137 -4.93 8.50 13.45
CA GLU A 137 -6.31 8.92 13.23
C GLU A 137 -6.87 9.08 14.64
N GLU A 138 -6.82 10.30 15.18
CA GLU A 138 -7.78 10.73 16.19
C GLU A 138 -9.13 10.29 15.65
N GLU A 139 -9.81 9.43 16.42
CA GLU A 139 -11.09 8.87 16.04
C GLU A 139 -11.94 10.01 15.49
N LYS A 140 -12.14 10.05 14.15
CA LYS A 140 -13.05 11.02 13.55
C LYS A 140 -14.33 10.88 14.36
N PRO A 141 -14.82 11.94 15.02
CA PRO A 141 -15.97 11.81 15.89
C PRO A 141 -17.01 11.10 15.04
N ALA A 142 -17.45 9.92 15.52
CA ALA A 142 -18.49 9.16 14.87
C ALA A 142 -19.57 10.16 14.45
N LYS A 143 -20.18 9.99 13.27
CA LYS A 143 -21.25 10.86 12.76
C LYS A 143 -22.41 10.91 13.78
N GLN A 144 -22.23 11.66 14.86
CA GLN A 144 -23.11 11.80 16.01
C GLN A 144 -24.18 12.85 15.70
N GLU A 145 -24.05 13.53 14.56
CA GLU A 145 -24.96 14.57 14.09
C GLU A 145 -25.78 14.16 12.85
N LEU A 146 -26.13 12.87 12.72
CA LEU A 146 -27.11 12.46 11.70
C LEU A 146 -28.57 12.69 12.11
N SER A 147 -28.83 13.15 13.33
CA SER A 147 -30.15 13.63 13.73
C SER A 147 -30.06 15.12 14.08
N LYS A 148 -30.53 15.99 13.19
CA LYS A 148 -30.95 17.37 13.53
C LYS A 148 -32.22 17.39 14.39
N VAL A 149 -32.52 16.28 15.07
CA VAL A 149 -33.64 16.18 16.00
C VAL A 149 -33.11 16.65 17.34
N LYS A 150 -33.72 17.72 17.88
CA LYS A 150 -33.44 18.19 19.23
C LYS A 150 -33.65 17.00 20.18
N LYS A 151 -32.59 16.57 20.87
CA LYS A 151 -32.73 15.61 21.97
C LYS A 151 -33.49 16.32 23.08
N VAL A 152 -34.75 15.94 23.29
CA VAL A 152 -35.54 16.43 24.42
C VAL A 152 -34.98 15.72 25.66
N THR A 153 -34.16 16.40 26.43
CA THR A 153 -33.51 15.86 27.63
C THR A 153 -34.38 15.97 28.88
N ASP A 154 -35.44 16.79 28.82
CA ASP A 154 -36.25 17.14 29.98
C ASP A 154 -37.66 16.57 29.85
N TYR A 155 -37.80 15.25 30.08
CA TYR A 155 -39.10 14.58 30.07
C TYR A 155 -40.10 15.15 31.11
N LYS A 156 -39.60 15.80 32.16
CA LYS A 156 -40.42 16.47 33.19
C LYS A 156 -41.18 17.68 32.64
N LYS A 157 -40.58 18.48 31.75
CA LYS A 157 -41.22 19.67 31.17
C LYS A 157 -42.35 19.30 30.20
N VAL A 158 -42.17 18.21 29.45
CA VAL A 158 -43.19 17.69 28.53
C VAL A 158 -44.41 17.12 29.27
N LEU A 159 -44.22 16.61 30.49
CA LEU A 159 -45.31 16.10 31.33
C LEU A 159 -46.09 17.21 32.07
N GLU A 160 -45.49 18.38 32.29
CA GLU A 160 -46.16 19.54 32.89
C GLU A 160 -46.98 20.36 31.88
N GLU A 161 -46.75 20.16 30.58
CA GLU A 161 -47.47 20.80 29.47
C GLU A 161 -48.63 19.95 28.90
N LEU A 162 -48.92 18.78 29.48
CA LEU A 162 -50.11 17.96 29.20
C LEU A 162 -51.17 18.13 30.29
#